data_AF-A0A8T3SPH0-F1
#
_entry.id   AF-A0A8T3SPH0-F1
#
_cell.length_a   1.000
_cell.length_b   1.000
_cell.length_c   1.000
_cell.angle_alpha   90.00
_cell.angle_beta   90.00
_cell.angle_gamma   90.00
#
_symmetry.space_group_name_H-M   'P 1'
#
loop_
_entity.id
_entity.type
_entity.pdbx_description
1 polymer ?
#
loop_
_entity_poly.entity_id
_entity_poly.type
_entity_poly.pdbx_seq_one_letter_code
_entity_poly.pdbx_strand_id
1 'polypeptide(L)'
;MGPLRRRGPKRPKAHGRELQAYRRSLAELTTMIDLELATLGDLVDALRRRDADPDEALVDLQAGEEKLDLAAESLRAMLAPEELHGLHAEYEGSLERALRGIVTAERGCGITQLPYRPPDDDEPLIYWKRGHLNILHARLRMQEVIATLLTWEPGMPAEATVATRLGRAR
;
A
#
# COMPACT_ATOMS: atom_id res chain seq x y z
N MET A 1 -49.46 -8.30 -17.99
CA MET A 1 -48.09 -8.14 -18.55
C MET A 1 -47.11 -8.13 -17.39
N GLY A 2 -46.34 -9.21 -17.19
CA GLY A 2 -45.30 -9.26 -16.15
C GLY A 2 -43.98 -8.68 -16.66
N PRO A 3 -43.20 -7.97 -15.83
CA PRO A 3 -41.95 -7.37 -16.28
C PRO A 3 -40.91 -8.46 -16.55
N LEU A 4 -40.38 -8.44 -17.77
CA LEU A 4 -39.23 -9.23 -18.19
C LEU A 4 -38.02 -8.81 -17.33
N ARG A 5 -37.67 -9.64 -16.33
CA ARG A 5 -36.36 -9.59 -15.67
C ARG A 5 -35.29 -9.81 -16.74
N ARG A 6 -34.68 -8.73 -17.22
CA ARG A 6 -33.47 -8.80 -18.05
C ARG A 6 -32.37 -9.45 -17.21
N ARG A 7 -32.14 -10.75 -17.42
CA ARG A 7 -30.88 -11.40 -17.03
C ARG A 7 -29.78 -10.67 -17.80
N GLY A 8 -28.93 -9.92 -17.09
CA GLY A 8 -27.71 -9.37 -17.66
C GLY A 8 -26.87 -10.48 -18.33
N PRO A 9 -26.02 -10.14 -19.30
CA PRO A 9 -25.22 -11.12 -20.02
C PRO A 9 -24.37 -11.92 -19.01
N LYS A 10 -24.56 -13.25 -19.00
CA LYS A 10 -23.74 -14.15 -18.19
C LYS A 10 -22.31 -14.06 -18.69
N ARG A 11 -21.41 -13.46 -17.90
CA ARG A 11 -19.98 -13.49 -18.21
C ARG A 11 -19.47 -14.94 -18.23
N PRO A 12 -18.47 -15.26 -19.07
CA PRO A 12 -17.96 -16.62 -19.19
C PRO A 12 -17.43 -17.17 -17.86
N LYS A 13 -17.53 -18.48 -17.64
CA LYS A 13 -16.94 -19.16 -16.45
C LYS A 13 -15.42 -18.96 -16.33
N ALA A 14 -14.73 -18.65 -17.41
CA ALA A 14 -13.29 -18.33 -17.44
C ALA A 14 -12.99 -17.04 -16.66
N HIS A 15 -13.77 -15.99 -16.90
CA HIS A 15 -13.63 -14.70 -16.23
C HIS A 15 -13.77 -14.80 -14.70
N GLY A 16 -14.65 -15.68 -14.20
CA GLY A 16 -14.78 -15.93 -12.76
C GLY A 16 -13.56 -16.64 -12.14
N ARG A 17 -12.89 -17.52 -12.90
CA ARG A 17 -11.67 -18.21 -12.43
C ARG A 17 -10.47 -17.27 -12.43
N GLU A 18 -10.32 -16.45 -13.46
CA GLU A 18 -9.27 -15.42 -13.56
C GLU A 18 -9.38 -14.41 -12.40
N LEU A 19 -10.58 -13.91 -12.13
CA LEU A 19 -10.83 -12.99 -11.02
C LEU A 19 -10.49 -13.62 -9.65
N GLN A 20 -10.84 -14.89 -9.44
CA GLN A 20 -10.50 -15.59 -8.20
C GLN A 20 -8.99 -15.81 -8.04
N ALA A 21 -8.29 -16.15 -9.13
CA ALA A 21 -6.84 -16.32 -9.11
C ALA A 21 -6.13 -15.00 -8.79
N TYR A 22 -6.52 -13.91 -9.47
CA TYR A 22 -6.03 -12.56 -9.18
C TYR A 22 -6.21 -12.20 -7.70
N ARG A 23 -7.42 -12.40 -7.16
CA ARG A 23 -7.72 -12.08 -5.75
C ARG A 23 -6.91 -12.86 -4.74
N ARG A 24 -6.71 -14.15 -4.97
CA ARG A 24 -5.92 -14.99 -4.06
C ARG A 24 -4.48 -14.48 -4.00
N SER A 25 -3.85 -14.30 -5.16
CA SER A 25 -2.48 -13.77 -5.24
C SER A 25 -2.37 -12.37 -4.64
N LEU A 26 -3.35 -11.49 -4.91
CA LEU A 26 -3.36 -10.14 -4.37
C LEU A 26 -3.50 -10.14 -2.84
N ALA A 27 -4.38 -10.97 -2.29
CA ALA A 27 -4.61 -11.06 -0.84
C ALA A 27 -3.39 -11.59 -0.09
N GLU A 28 -2.73 -12.62 -0.62
CA GLU A 28 -1.48 -13.16 -0.07
C GLU A 28 -0.39 -12.09 -0.04
N LEU A 29 -0.18 -11.41 -1.17
CA LEU A 29 0.84 -10.36 -1.30
C LEU A 29 0.53 -9.15 -0.42
N THR A 30 -0.74 -8.74 -0.34
CA THR A 30 -1.20 -7.63 0.51
C THR A 30 -0.98 -7.91 1.98
N THR A 31 -1.20 -9.14 2.43
CA THR A 31 -0.97 -9.53 3.83
C THR A 31 0.51 -9.33 4.22
N MET A 32 1.42 -9.75 3.34
CA MET A 32 2.85 -9.56 3.55
C MET A 32 3.24 -8.08 3.55
N ILE A 33 2.76 -7.31 2.56
CA ILE A 33 3.03 -5.87 2.44
C ILE A 33 2.52 -5.11 3.68
N ASP A 34 1.30 -5.40 4.14
CA ASP A 34 0.72 -4.69 5.28
C ASP A 34 1.49 -4.96 6.58
N LEU A 35 1.94 -6.20 6.80
CA LEU A 35 2.77 -6.56 7.96
C LEU A 35 4.12 -5.84 7.93
N GLU A 36 4.77 -5.83 6.77
CA GLU A 36 6.06 -5.17 6.59
C GLU A 36 5.94 -3.66 6.80
N LEU A 37 4.97 -3.01 6.15
CA LEU A 37 4.73 -1.58 6.29
C LEU A 37 4.28 -1.20 7.71
N ALA A 38 3.61 -2.10 8.45
CA ALA A 38 3.33 -1.89 9.87
C ALA A 38 4.62 -1.82 10.67
N THR A 39 5.48 -2.83 10.48
CA THR A 39 6.74 -2.98 11.20
C THR A 39 7.67 -1.79 10.95
N LEU A 40 7.88 -1.42 9.67
CA LEU A 40 8.71 -0.28 9.30
C LEU A 40 8.07 1.06 9.74
N GLY A 41 6.75 1.18 9.65
CA GLY A 41 6.03 2.36 10.12
C GLY A 41 6.24 2.63 11.62
N ASP A 42 6.20 1.57 12.42
CA ASP A 42 6.45 1.63 13.88
C ASP A 42 7.92 1.93 14.19
N LEU A 43 8.86 1.35 13.43
CA LEU A 43 10.29 1.65 13.55
C LEU A 43 10.60 3.13 13.25
N VAL A 44 10.05 3.68 12.16
CA VAL A 44 10.23 5.11 11.83
C VAL A 44 9.57 6.01 12.89
N ASP A 45 8.46 5.57 13.48
CA ASP A 45 7.84 6.30 14.58
C ASP A 45 8.70 6.27 15.86
N ALA A 46 9.36 5.15 16.15
CA ALA A 46 10.31 5.03 17.25
C ALA A 46 11.52 5.96 17.03
N LEU A 47 12.09 6.03 15.81
CA LEU A 47 13.12 7.01 15.46
C LEU A 47 12.64 8.45 15.71
N ARG A 48 11.42 8.78 15.26
CA ARG A 48 10.80 10.09 15.49
C ARG A 48 10.65 10.42 16.98
N ARG A 49 10.42 9.42 17.83
CA ARG A 49 10.34 9.55 19.29
C ARG A 49 11.70 9.50 19.99
N ARG A 50 12.79 9.26 19.24
CA ARG A 50 14.14 9.01 19.76
C ARG A 50 14.21 7.76 20.66
N ASP A 51 13.34 6.79 20.37
CA ASP A 51 13.20 5.50 21.08
C ASP A 51 13.90 4.35 20.33
N ALA A 52 14.63 4.64 19.24
CA ALA A 52 15.36 3.66 18.43
C ALA A 52 16.74 4.20 18.02
N ASP A 53 17.70 3.30 17.87
CA ASP A 53 19.03 3.61 17.37
C ASP A 53 18.99 3.82 15.84
N PRO A 54 19.48 4.95 15.31
CA PRO A 54 19.46 5.22 13.86
C PRO A 54 20.27 4.24 13.01
N ASP A 55 21.36 3.68 13.53
CA ASP A 55 22.24 2.79 12.77
C ASP A 55 21.63 1.40 12.67
N GLU A 56 21.05 0.88 13.76
CA GLU A 56 20.28 -0.37 13.74
C GLU A 56 19.03 -0.23 12.86
N ALA A 57 18.29 0.87 13.01
CA ALA A 57 17.09 1.11 12.22
C ALA A 57 17.37 1.26 10.72
N LEU A 58 18.54 1.80 10.33
CA LEU A 58 18.91 1.91 8.92
C LEU A 58 19.03 0.52 8.26
N VAL A 59 19.60 -0.46 8.96
CA VAL A 59 19.72 -1.84 8.45
C VAL A 59 18.34 -2.45 8.23
N ASP A 60 17.44 -2.30 9.19
CA ASP A 60 16.07 -2.84 9.09
C ASP A 60 15.25 -2.13 8.00
N LEU A 61 15.41 -0.81 7.85
CA LEU A 61 14.74 -0.04 6.80
C LEU A 61 15.17 -0.49 5.40
N GLN A 62 16.47 -0.67 5.17
CA GLN A 62 17.00 -1.14 3.89
C GLN A 62 16.53 -2.56 3.55
N ALA A 63 16.58 -3.47 4.53
CA ALA A 63 16.08 -4.83 4.33
C ALA A 63 14.57 -4.85 4.02
N GLY A 64 13.80 -3.99 4.69
CA GLY A 64 12.37 -3.81 4.45
C GLY A 64 12.06 -3.19 3.09
N GLU A 65 12.84 -2.19 2.65
CA GLU A 65 12.75 -1.58 1.32
C GLU A 65 12.92 -2.64 0.23
N GLU A 66 14.02 -3.41 0.26
CA GLU A 66 14.32 -4.45 -0.72
C GLU A 66 13.17 -5.46 -0.84
N LYS A 67 12.63 -5.89 0.31
CA LYS A 67 11.50 -6.83 0.36
C LYS A 67 10.23 -6.24 -0.26
N LEU A 68 9.96 -4.96 -0.01
CA LEU A 68 8.79 -4.26 -0.56
C LEU A 68 8.96 -3.92 -2.04
N ASP A 69 10.18 -3.70 -2.52
CA ASP A 69 10.48 -3.54 -3.95
C ASP A 69 10.19 -4.83 -4.72
N LEU A 70 10.61 -5.99 -4.20
CA LEU A 70 10.24 -7.29 -4.77
C LEU A 70 8.72 -7.51 -4.77
N ALA A 71 8.02 -7.03 -3.75
CA ALA A 71 6.57 -7.05 -3.69
C ALA A 71 5.94 -6.14 -4.76
N ALA A 72 6.50 -4.95 -4.99
CA ALA A 72 6.06 -4.02 -6.01
C ALA A 72 6.26 -4.58 -7.43
N GLU A 73 7.39 -5.26 -7.68
CA GLU A 73 7.61 -6.01 -8.92
C GLU A 73 6.58 -7.11 -9.11
N SER A 74 6.29 -7.86 -8.05
CA SER A 74 5.29 -8.92 -8.08
C SER A 74 3.90 -8.36 -8.40
N LEU A 75 3.52 -7.21 -7.82
CA LEU A 75 2.26 -6.52 -8.12
C LEU A 75 2.20 -6.09 -9.59
N ARG A 76 3.24 -5.43 -10.11
CA ARG A 76 3.32 -5.00 -11.51
C ARG A 76 3.18 -6.14 -12.50
N ALA A 77 3.65 -7.34 -12.14
CA ALA A 77 3.53 -8.53 -12.95
C ALA A 77 2.13 -9.17 -12.92
N MET A 78 1.24 -8.75 -12.02
CA MET A 78 -0.11 -9.29 -11.92
C MET A 78 -1.00 -8.80 -13.06
N LEU A 79 -1.72 -9.73 -13.68
CA LEU A 79 -2.78 -9.40 -14.64
C LEU A 79 -4.09 -9.14 -13.89
N ALA A 80 -4.32 -7.87 -13.53
CA ALA A 80 -5.63 -7.44 -13.06
C ALA A 80 -6.67 -7.55 -14.18
N PRO A 81 -7.95 -7.86 -13.87
CA PRO A 81 -9.03 -7.69 -14.82
C PRO A 81 -9.14 -6.24 -15.29
N GLU A 82 -9.55 -6.02 -16.54
CA GLU A 82 -9.61 -4.69 -17.16
C GLU A 82 -10.39 -3.67 -16.31
N GLU A 83 -11.52 -4.09 -15.74
CA GLU A 83 -12.35 -3.22 -14.89
C GLU A 83 -11.66 -2.83 -13.58
N LEU A 84 -10.65 -3.57 -13.16
CA LEU A 84 -9.91 -3.35 -11.92
C LEU A 84 -8.54 -2.70 -12.15
N HIS A 85 -8.11 -2.47 -13.40
CA HIS A 85 -6.80 -1.87 -13.71
C HIS A 85 -6.56 -0.56 -12.97
N GLY A 86 -7.56 0.33 -12.94
CA GLY A 86 -7.43 1.62 -12.24
C GLY A 86 -7.22 1.48 -10.73
N LEU A 87 -7.95 0.56 -10.09
CA LEU A 87 -7.80 0.27 -8.67
C LEU A 87 -6.49 -0.46 -8.37
N HIS A 88 -6.04 -1.33 -9.26
CA HIS A 88 -4.76 -2.02 -9.15
C HIS A 88 -3.60 -1.03 -9.21
N ALA A 89 -3.60 -0.15 -10.23
CA ALA A 89 -2.60 0.91 -10.37
C ALA A 89 -2.61 1.89 -9.18
N GLU A 90 -3.78 2.16 -8.59
CA GLU A 90 -3.87 2.98 -7.38
C GLU A 90 -3.25 2.29 -6.16
N TYR A 91 -3.44 0.98 -6.03
CA TYR A 91 -2.81 0.17 -4.99
C TYR A 91 -1.28 0.17 -5.14
N GLU A 92 -0.79 -0.05 -6.36
CA GLU A 92 0.64 0.05 -6.69
C GLU A 92 1.22 1.43 -6.36
N GLY A 93 0.58 2.51 -6.82
CA GLY A 93 1.04 3.87 -6.54
C GLY A 93 1.03 4.23 -5.05
N SER A 94 0.17 3.59 -4.26
CA SER A 94 0.18 3.70 -2.81
C SER A 94 1.38 2.96 -2.19
N LEU A 95 1.72 1.76 -2.67
CA LEU A 95 2.95 1.07 -2.24
C LEU A 95 4.21 1.88 -2.60
N GLU A 96 4.29 2.41 -3.81
CA GLU A 96 5.41 3.29 -4.21
C GLU A 96 5.53 4.53 -3.31
N ARG A 97 4.41 5.07 -2.84
CA ARG A 97 4.41 6.17 -1.87
C ARG A 97 4.99 5.73 -0.53
N ALA A 98 4.70 4.52 -0.08
CA ALA A 98 5.25 3.96 1.15
C ALA A 98 6.77 3.75 1.03
N LEU A 99 7.23 3.16 -0.08
CA LEU A 99 8.66 3.01 -0.42
C LEU A 99 9.42 4.34 -0.38
N ARG A 100 8.86 5.39 -1.02
CA ARG A 100 9.43 6.75 -0.91
C ARG A 100 9.47 7.26 0.53
N GLY A 101 8.52 6.84 1.37
CA GLY A 101 8.51 7.13 2.81
C GLY A 101 9.67 6.47 3.55
N ILE A 102 9.95 5.20 3.25
CA ILE A 102 11.06 4.41 3.81
C ILE A 102 12.40 5.05 3.44
N VAL A 103 12.65 5.29 2.14
CA VAL A 103 13.86 5.99 1.67
C VAL A 103 14.02 7.38 2.30
N THR A 104 12.91 8.07 2.56
CA THR A 104 12.96 9.37 3.25
C THR A 104 13.42 9.20 4.70
N ALA A 105 12.99 8.15 5.40
CA ALA A 105 13.42 7.87 6.76
C ALA A 105 14.89 7.44 6.83
N GLU A 106 15.35 6.60 5.89
CA GLU A 106 16.76 6.19 5.76
C GLU A 106 17.69 7.38 5.60
N ARG A 107 17.31 8.38 4.78
CA ARG A 107 18.06 9.63 4.66
C ARG A 107 18.20 10.35 6.01
N GLY A 108 17.17 10.30 6.85
CA GLY A 108 17.24 10.80 8.22
C GLY A 108 18.31 10.09 9.04
N CYS A 109 18.43 8.76 8.93
CA CYS A 109 19.52 8.00 9.57
C CYS A 109 20.88 8.36 8.98
N GLY A 110 21.01 8.51 7.66
CA GLY A 110 22.27 8.95 7.03
C GLY A 110 22.75 10.32 7.53
N ILE A 111 21.83 11.24 7.82
CA ILE A 111 22.17 12.55 8.40
C ILE A 111 22.76 12.40 9.82
N THR A 112 22.32 11.42 10.60
CA THR A 112 22.86 11.24 11.97
C THR A 112 24.33 10.85 11.98
N GLN A 113 24.84 10.30 10.89
CA GLN A 113 26.23 9.83 10.74
C GLN A 113 27.19 10.90 10.21
N LEU A 114 26.72 12.13 9.94
CA LEU A 114 27.56 13.19 9.37
C LEU A 114 28.64 13.68 10.37
N PRO A 115 29.92 13.78 9.96
CA PRO A 115 31.06 14.01 10.86
C PRO A 115 31.11 15.38 11.55
N TYR A 116 30.27 16.35 11.15
CA TYR A 116 30.24 17.71 11.72
C TYR A 116 28.83 18.15 12.12
N ARG A 117 27.96 17.19 12.45
CA ARG A 117 26.58 17.47 12.81
C ARG A 117 26.49 18.24 14.15
N PRO A 118 25.72 19.33 14.24
CA PRO A 118 25.44 19.99 15.50
C PRO A 118 24.71 19.05 16.48
N PRO A 119 25.00 19.09 17.80
CA PRO A 119 24.35 18.23 18.79
C PRO A 119 22.81 18.40 18.86
N ASP A 120 22.32 19.61 18.61
CA ASP A 120 20.90 19.98 18.67
C ASP A 120 20.23 20.02 17.29
N ASP A 121 20.83 19.37 16.29
CA ASP A 121 20.29 19.34 14.95
C ASP A 121 19.04 18.46 14.87
N ASP A 122 17.87 19.06 14.66
CA ASP A 122 16.59 18.37 14.51
C ASP A 122 16.30 17.96 13.07
N GLU A 123 17.23 18.16 12.12
CA GLU A 123 17.01 17.82 10.71
C GLU A 123 16.56 16.36 10.50
N PRO A 124 17.17 15.32 11.12
CA PRO A 124 16.68 13.94 10.98
C PRO A 124 15.22 13.74 11.38
N LEU A 125 14.72 14.48 12.38
CA LEU A 125 13.33 14.39 12.83
C LEU A 125 12.36 14.80 11.72
N ILE A 126 12.73 15.76 10.87
CA ILE A 126 11.91 16.20 9.74
C ILE A 126 11.74 15.05 8.74
N TYR A 127 12.84 14.35 8.44
CA TYR A 127 12.87 13.21 7.53
C TYR A 127 12.06 12.04 8.10
N TRP A 128 12.28 11.65 9.35
CA TRP A 128 11.52 10.55 9.97
C TRP A 128 10.03 10.88 10.09
N LYS A 129 9.66 12.10 10.48
CA LYS A 129 8.25 12.53 10.49
C LYS A 129 7.61 12.43 9.11
N ARG A 130 8.29 12.89 8.06
CA ARG A 130 7.79 12.82 6.68
C ARG A 130 7.69 11.39 6.18
N GLY A 131 8.70 10.57 6.47
CA GLY A 131 8.73 9.14 6.15
C GLY A 131 7.56 8.40 6.78
N HIS A 132 7.37 8.55 8.10
CA HIS A 132 6.27 7.95 8.85
C HIS A 132 4.90 8.34 8.29
N LEU A 133 4.66 9.63 8.04
CA LEU A 133 3.37 10.09 7.46
C LEU A 133 3.11 9.51 6.07
N ASN A 134 4.15 9.37 5.24
CA ASN A 134 4.01 8.76 3.92
C ASN A 134 3.64 7.29 4.01
N ILE A 135 4.30 6.53 4.90
CA ILE A 135 4.01 5.11 5.14
C ILE A 135 2.57 4.97 5.67
N LEU A 136 2.21 5.72 6.72
CA LEU A 136 0.89 5.66 7.33
C LEU A 136 -0.23 5.96 6.33
N HIS A 137 -0.12 7.07 5.60
CA HIS A 137 -1.16 7.45 4.64
C HIS A 137 -1.26 6.48 3.45
N ALA A 138 -0.12 5.97 2.98
CA ALA A 138 -0.10 4.94 1.95
C ALA A 138 -0.83 3.68 2.43
N ARG A 139 -0.50 3.17 3.62
CA ARG A 139 -1.16 1.99 4.21
C ARG A 139 -2.67 2.17 4.35
N LEU A 140 -3.12 3.32 4.88
CA LEU A 140 -4.55 3.62 4.98
C LEU A 140 -5.24 3.59 3.61
N ARG A 141 -4.61 4.19 2.58
CA ARG A 141 -5.17 4.15 1.23
C ARG A 141 -5.19 2.74 0.65
N MET A 142 -4.12 1.97 0.87
CA MET A 142 -4.04 0.57 0.43
C MET A 142 -5.15 -0.28 1.05
N GLN A 143 -5.42 -0.11 2.34
CA GLN A 143 -6.53 -0.78 3.05
C GLN A 143 -7.91 -0.43 2.45
N GLU A 144 -8.12 0.82 2.04
CA GLU A 144 -9.35 1.22 1.36
C GLU A 144 -9.51 0.60 -0.03
N VAL A 145 -8.43 0.55 -0.79
CA VAL A 145 -8.42 0.05 -2.18
C VAL A 145 -8.54 -1.46 -2.20
N ILE A 146 -7.78 -2.17 -1.36
CA ILE A 146 -7.80 -3.64 -1.30
C ILE A 146 -9.18 -4.18 -0.95
N ALA A 147 -9.89 -3.53 -0.02
CA ALA A 147 -11.26 -3.90 0.32
C ALA A 147 -12.15 -3.94 -0.94
N THR A 148 -12.03 -2.91 -1.79
CA THR A 148 -12.79 -2.84 -3.05
C THR A 148 -12.34 -3.91 -4.05
N LEU A 149 -11.03 -4.10 -4.24
CA LEU A 149 -10.47 -5.09 -5.17
C LEU A 149 -10.93 -6.53 -4.84
N LEU A 150 -10.97 -6.87 -3.56
CA LEU A 150 -11.36 -8.20 -3.09
C LEU A 150 -12.87 -8.44 -3.11
N THR A 151 -13.70 -7.40 -2.96
CA THR A 151 -15.17 -7.54 -2.88
C THR A 151 -15.93 -7.09 -4.13
N TRP A 152 -15.27 -6.52 -5.15
CA TRP A 152 -15.94 -6.05 -6.36
C TRP A 152 -16.73 -7.17 -7.08
N GLU A 153 -17.85 -6.84 -7.70
CA GLU A 153 -18.64 -7.81 -8.47
C GLU A 153 -18.76 -7.37 -9.92
N PRO A 154 -18.71 -8.30 -10.89
CA PRO A 154 -18.86 -7.98 -12.30
C PRO A 154 -20.14 -7.19 -12.60
N GLY A 155 -19.98 -6.06 -13.28
CA GLY A 155 -21.07 -5.14 -13.61
C GLY A 155 -21.29 -4.02 -12.59
N MET A 156 -20.53 -3.99 -11.49
CA MET A 156 -20.51 -2.87 -10.55
C MET A 156 -19.43 -1.85 -10.93
N PRO A 157 -19.60 -0.56 -10.58
CA PRO A 157 -18.53 0.43 -10.72
C PRO A 157 -17.32 0.07 -9.86
N ALA A 158 -16.12 0.13 -10.45
CA ALA A 158 -14.85 -0.13 -9.81
C ALA A 158 -14.22 1.16 -9.24
N GLU A 159 -14.83 1.69 -8.17
CA GLU A 159 -14.39 2.93 -7.51
C GLU A 159 -14.12 2.68 -6.02
N ALA A 160 -12.99 3.18 -5.51
CA ALA A 160 -12.58 3.01 -4.11
C ALA A 160 -13.01 4.15 -3.18
N THR A 161 -13.66 5.21 -3.67
CA THR A 161 -13.99 6.41 -2.88
C THR A 161 -15.09 6.14 -1.85
N VAL A 162 -14.92 6.74 -0.66
CA VAL A 162 -15.87 6.66 0.48
C VAL A 162 -17.28 7.14 0.09
N ALA A 163 -17.37 8.17 -0.75
CA ALA A 163 -18.65 8.71 -1.23
C ALA A 163 -19.50 7.67 -1.96
N THR A 164 -18.87 6.80 -2.76
CA THR A 164 -19.56 5.74 -3.51
C THR A 164 -20.03 4.61 -2.60
N ARG A 165 -19.36 4.37 -1.46
CA ARG A 165 -19.81 3.39 -0.43
C ARG A 165 -21.03 3.90 0.36
N LEU A 166 -21.02 5.18 0.73
CA LEU A 166 -22.14 5.79 1.45
C LEU A 166 -23.41 5.91 0.60
N GLY A 167 -23.27 6.08 -0.71
CA GLY A 167 -24.41 6.02 -1.65
C GLY A 167 -25.04 4.63 -1.80
N ARG A 168 -24.34 3.55 -1.41
CA ARG A 168 -24.82 2.14 -1.51
C ARG A 168 -25.51 1.64 -0.24
N ALA A 169 -25.36 2.33 0.89
CA ALA A 169 -25.99 1.99 2.17
C ALA A 169 -27.37 2.64 2.38
N ARG A 170 -27.92 3.28 1.34
CA ARG A 170 -29.28 3.83 1.28
C ARG A 170 -30.11 2.99 0.31
#